data_AF-A0A7Y8LAY8-F1
#
_entry.id   AF-A0A7Y8LAY8-F1
#
_cell.length_a   1.000
_cell.length_b   1.000
_cell.length_c   1.000
_cell.angle_alpha   90.00
_cell.angle_beta   90.00
_cell.angle_gamma   90.00
#
_symmetry.space_group_name_H-M   'P 1'
#
loop_
_entity.id
_entity.type
_entity.pdbx_description
1 polymer ?
#
loop_
_entity_poly.entity_id
_entity_poly.type
_entity_poly.pdbx_seq_one_letter_code
_entity_poly.pdbx_strand_id
1 'polypeptide(L)'
;MKKRRVIENKNAFATLEKHLLSSHFSGIYLTNADFVDIAKKLDLEIGYKHRESILGELAEVAKELNKYELFLNLLIECLKNIEEKYNNLSNIYQNAKELFDEYNQKIAVMIKLINRELKSYDKTTIN
;
A
#
# COMPACT_ATOMS: atom_id res chain seq x y z
N MET A 1 -11.75 30.04 -18.17
CA MET A 1 -11.48 28.77 -17.45
C MET A 1 -10.35 28.99 -16.45
N LYS A 2 -10.62 28.95 -15.15
CA LYS A 2 -9.56 29.05 -14.11
C LYS A 2 -8.80 27.72 -14.07
N LYS A 3 -7.51 27.73 -14.39
CA LYS A 3 -6.57 26.64 -14.07
C LYS A 3 -6.66 26.40 -12.56
N ARG A 4 -7.25 25.28 -12.15
CA ARG A 4 -7.11 24.80 -10.76
C ARG A 4 -5.62 24.56 -10.56
N ARG A 5 -4.97 25.41 -9.76
CA ARG A 5 -3.64 25.10 -9.21
C ARG A 5 -3.84 23.84 -8.37
N VAL A 6 -3.21 22.75 -8.77
CA VAL A 6 -2.99 21.60 -7.88
C VAL A 6 -2.18 22.18 -6.73
N ILE A 7 -2.85 22.41 -5.61
CA ILE A 7 -2.17 22.77 -4.37
C ILE A 7 -1.39 21.51 -4.03
N GLU A 8 -0.06 21.59 -4.10
CA GLU A 8 0.85 20.59 -3.52
C GLU A 8 0.60 20.54 -2.02
N ASN A 9 -0.47 19.87 -1.61
CA ASN A 9 -0.46 19.22 -0.32
C ASN A 9 0.70 18.24 -0.40
N LYS A 10 1.74 18.43 0.43
CA LYS A 10 2.75 17.42 0.72
C LYS A 10 2.00 16.19 1.25
N ASN A 11 1.51 15.37 0.32
CA ASN A 11 0.61 14.26 0.57
C ASN A 11 1.42 13.23 1.35
N ALA A 12 1.10 13.02 2.63
CA ALA A 12 1.76 12.01 3.45
C ALA A 12 1.74 10.64 2.74
N PHE A 13 0.63 10.37 2.04
CA PHE A 13 0.48 9.23 1.16
C PHE A 13 1.42 9.22 -0.06
N ALA A 14 1.76 10.34 -0.70
CA ALA A 14 2.61 10.34 -1.90
C ALA A 14 4.02 9.78 -1.64
N THR A 15 4.53 9.96 -0.42
CA THR A 15 5.80 9.34 -0.01
C THR A 15 5.62 7.83 0.21
N LEU A 16 4.53 7.42 0.86
CA LEU A 16 4.20 6.02 1.09
C LEU A 16 3.95 5.27 -0.23
N GLU A 17 3.20 5.87 -1.14
CA GLU A 17 2.93 5.43 -2.51
C GLU A 17 4.23 5.16 -3.27
N LYS A 18 5.17 6.12 -3.26
CA LYS A 18 6.48 5.94 -3.89
C LYS A 18 7.25 4.74 -3.33
N HIS A 19 7.20 4.52 -2.02
CA HIS A 19 7.85 3.37 -1.39
C HIS A 19 7.14 2.04 -1.72
N LEU A 20 5.80 2.02 -1.74
CA LEU A 20 5.00 0.84 -2.10
C LEU A 20 5.26 0.38 -3.55
N LEU A 21 5.37 1.34 -4.47
CA LEU A 21 5.55 1.08 -5.91
C LEU A 21 6.98 0.72 -6.31
N SER A 22 7.95 1.03 -5.45
CA SER A 22 9.37 0.72 -5.69
C SER A 22 9.74 -0.63 -5.09
N SER A 23 9.90 -1.65 -5.93
CA SER A 23 10.32 -2.99 -5.51
C SER A 23 11.65 -3.00 -4.76
N HIS A 24 12.54 -2.04 -5.04
CA HIS A 24 13.80 -1.90 -4.29
C HIS A 24 13.54 -1.58 -2.81
N PHE A 25 12.58 -0.69 -2.53
CA PHE A 25 12.23 -0.25 -1.18
C PHE A 25 11.23 -1.18 -0.49
N SER A 26 10.16 -1.60 -1.18
CA SER A 26 9.14 -2.46 -0.60
C SER A 26 9.57 -3.91 -0.46
N GLY A 27 10.59 -4.34 -1.22
CA GLY A 27 11.01 -5.74 -1.30
C GLY A 27 10.03 -6.64 -2.05
N ILE A 28 8.95 -6.06 -2.60
CA ILE A 28 7.86 -6.79 -3.24
C ILE A 28 7.34 -6.06 -4.48
N TYR A 29 6.60 -6.76 -5.32
CA TYR A 29 5.87 -6.17 -6.42
C TYR A 29 4.37 -6.34 -6.19
N LEU A 30 3.68 -5.24 -5.89
CA LEU A 30 2.22 -5.20 -5.86
C LEU A 30 1.70 -5.03 -7.30
N THR A 31 0.84 -5.95 -7.70
CA THR A 31 0.26 -6.02 -9.04
C THR A 31 -1.03 -5.20 -9.13
N ASN A 32 -1.50 -4.98 -10.36
CA ASN A 32 -2.86 -4.43 -10.57
C ASN A 32 -3.94 -5.32 -9.93
N ALA A 33 -3.75 -6.64 -9.93
CA ALA A 33 -4.71 -7.57 -9.35
C ALA A 33 -4.83 -7.37 -7.82
N ASP A 34 -3.69 -7.17 -7.13
CA ASP A 34 -3.68 -6.89 -5.69
C ASP A 34 -4.48 -5.62 -5.37
N PHE A 35 -4.30 -4.56 -6.16
CA PHE A 35 -5.05 -3.32 -5.98
C PHE A 35 -6.53 -3.45 -6.34
N VAL A 36 -6.87 -4.20 -7.39
CA VAL A 36 -8.25 -4.51 -7.74
C VAL A 36 -8.94 -5.30 -6.64
N ASP A 37 -8.25 -6.23 -5.98
CA ASP A 37 -8.82 -7.00 -4.88
C ASP A 37 -9.03 -6.14 -3.62
N ILE A 38 -8.13 -5.18 -3.35
CA ILE A 38 -8.36 -4.15 -2.32
C ILE A 38 -9.60 -3.31 -2.67
N ALA A 39 -9.75 -2.92 -3.93
CA ALA A 39 -10.90 -2.14 -4.39
C ALA A 39 -12.23 -2.86 -4.15
N LYS A 40 -12.30 -4.14 -4.50
CA LYS A 40 -13.49 -4.98 -4.26
C LYS A 40 -13.83 -5.02 -2.78
N LYS A 41 -12.83 -5.18 -1.90
CA LYS A 41 -13.03 -5.17 -0.44
C LYS A 41 -13.47 -3.81 0.11
N LEU A 42 -13.26 -2.73 -0.64
CA LEU A 42 -13.73 -1.39 -0.33
C LEU A 42 -15.09 -1.06 -0.98
N ASP A 43 -15.70 -2.00 -1.70
CA ASP A 43 -16.88 -1.79 -2.56
C ASP A 43 -16.65 -0.68 -3.61
N LEU A 44 -15.45 -0.63 -4.19
CA LEU A 44 -15.06 0.34 -5.22
C LEU A 44 -14.88 -0.33 -6.57
N GLU A 45 -15.46 0.28 -7.60
CA GLU A 45 -15.14 -0.03 -8.98
C GLU A 45 -13.97 0.84 -9.43
N ILE A 46 -12.91 0.22 -9.95
CA ILE A 46 -11.78 0.93 -10.55
C ILE A 46 -11.63 0.48 -11.99
N GLY A 47 -11.42 1.44 -12.87
CA GLY A 47 -11.07 1.17 -14.26
C GLY A 47 -9.69 0.53 -14.40
N TYR A 48 -9.47 -0.16 -15.52
CA TYR A 48 -8.16 -0.71 -15.87
C TYR A 48 -7.18 0.44 -16.19
N LYS A 49 -6.19 0.66 -15.34
CA LYS A 49 -5.17 1.71 -15.45
C LYS A 49 -3.77 1.19 -15.08
N HIS A 50 -2.75 2.04 -15.19
CA HIS A 50 -1.43 1.76 -14.63
C HIS A 50 -1.51 1.68 -13.11
N ARG A 51 -0.68 0.80 -12.50
CA ARG A 51 -0.71 0.51 -11.06
C ARG A 51 -0.57 1.76 -10.19
N GLU A 52 0.23 2.72 -10.62
CA GLU A 52 0.44 4.00 -9.94
C GLU A 52 -0.86 4.79 -9.88
N SER A 53 -1.58 4.86 -11.02
CA SER A 53 -2.88 5.52 -11.09
C SER A 53 -3.93 4.81 -10.23
N ILE A 54 -3.93 3.47 -10.20
CA ILE A 54 -4.88 2.69 -9.40
C ILE A 54 -4.65 2.95 -7.91
N LEU A 55 -3.40 2.92 -7.44
CA LEU A 55 -3.08 3.11 -6.03
C LEU A 55 -3.42 4.53 -5.55
N GLY A 56 -3.09 5.55 -6.36
CA GLY A 56 -3.47 6.93 -6.08
C GLY A 56 -4.98 7.14 -6.04
N GLU A 57 -5.71 6.62 -7.04
CA GLU A 57 -7.17 6.70 -7.11
C GLU A 57 -7.84 5.99 -5.93
N LEU A 58 -7.36 4.80 -5.54
CA LEU A 58 -7.83 4.09 -4.36
C LEU A 58 -7.70 4.93 -3.09
N ALA A 59 -6.53 5.55 -2.89
CA ALA A 59 -6.27 6.35 -1.71
C ALA A 59 -7.15 7.61 -1.66
N GLU A 60 -7.35 8.27 -2.80
CA GLU A 60 -8.22 9.46 -2.90
C GLU A 60 -9.68 9.08 -2.66
N VAL A 61 -10.21 8.09 -3.37
CA VAL A 61 -11.61 7.65 -3.24
C VAL A 61 -11.88 7.11 -1.84
N ALA A 62 -10.95 6.35 -1.25
CA ALA A 62 -11.09 5.88 0.12
C ALA A 62 -11.15 7.03 1.14
N LYS A 63 -10.42 8.13 0.93
CA LYS A 63 -10.54 9.34 1.76
C LYS A 63 -11.90 10.01 1.60
N GLU A 64 -12.37 10.17 0.36
CA GLU A 64 -13.67 10.78 0.07
C GLU A 64 -14.84 10.02 0.70
N LEU A 65 -14.71 8.69 0.82
CA LEU A 65 -15.74 7.80 1.37
C LEU A 65 -15.55 7.47 2.85
N ASN A 66 -14.62 8.11 3.56
CA ASN A 66 -14.26 7.78 4.95
C ASN A 66 -13.86 6.30 5.16
N LYS A 67 -13.30 5.67 4.12
CA LYS A 67 -12.79 4.29 4.10
C LYS A 67 -11.25 4.23 4.09
N TYR A 68 -10.56 5.34 4.31
CA TYR A 68 -9.09 5.41 4.21
C TYR A 68 -8.38 4.52 5.24
N GLU A 69 -8.88 4.46 6.48
CA GLU A 69 -8.38 3.55 7.51
C GLU A 69 -8.47 2.08 7.06
N LEU A 70 -9.64 1.70 6.53
CA LEU A 70 -9.87 0.37 5.99
C LEU A 70 -8.92 0.07 4.81
N PHE A 71 -8.73 1.02 3.90
CA PHE A 71 -7.77 0.90 2.79
C PHE A 71 -6.34 0.63 3.29
N LEU A 72 -5.85 1.38 4.28
CA LEU A 72 -4.51 1.17 4.85
C LEU A 72 -4.40 -0.20 5.53
N ASN A 73 -5.45 -0.64 6.24
CA ASN A 73 -5.51 -1.97 6.84
C ASN A 73 -5.48 -3.09 5.78
N LEU A 74 -6.17 -2.92 4.65
CA LEU A 74 -6.15 -3.86 3.53
C LEU A 74 -4.78 -3.92 2.84
N LEU A 75 -4.05 -2.80 2.76
CA LEU A 75 -2.65 -2.81 2.32
C LEU A 75 -1.78 -3.63 3.28
N ILE A 76 -1.94 -3.46 4.60
CA ILE A 76 -1.20 -4.27 5.60
C ILE A 76 -1.53 -5.75 5.45
N GLU A 77 -2.81 -6.10 5.25
CA GLU A 77 -3.24 -7.49 5.02
C GLU A 77 -2.55 -8.08 3.77
N CYS A 78 -2.53 -7.34 2.66
CA CYS A 78 -1.84 -7.74 1.44
C CYS A 78 -0.35 -8.02 1.69
N LEU A 79 0.34 -7.13 2.43
CA LEU A 79 1.75 -7.32 2.79
C LEU A 79 1.98 -8.57 3.66
N LYS A 80 1.13 -8.81 4.65
CA LYS A 80 1.22 -10.00 5.52
C LYS A 80 1.01 -11.30 4.75
N ASN A 81 0.07 -11.31 3.81
CA ASN A 81 -0.15 -12.49 2.94
C ASN A 81 1.08 -12.79 2.07
N ILE A 82 1.86 -11.77 1.68
CA ILE A 82 3.11 -11.96 0.94
C ILE A 82 4.23 -12.46 1.88
N GLU A 83 4.35 -11.89 3.07
CA GLU A 83 5.28 -12.35 4.11
C GLU A 83 5.07 -13.83 4.45
N GLU A 84 3.82 -14.27 4.60
CA GLU A 84 3.48 -15.68 4.84
C GLU A 84 3.96 -16.58 3.68
N LYS A 85 3.75 -16.15 2.43
CA LYS A 85 4.26 -16.88 1.25
C LYS A 85 5.79 -16.98 1.27
N TYR A 86 6.50 -15.91 1.61
CA TYR A 86 7.96 -15.94 1.71
C TYR A 86 8.45 -16.81 2.86
N ASN A 87 7.78 -16.81 4.01
CA ASN A 87 8.10 -17.73 5.11
C ASN A 87 7.92 -19.20 4.69
N ASN A 88 6.83 -19.50 3.99
CA ASN A 88 6.59 -20.85 3.45
C ASN A 88 7.66 -21.25 2.42
N LEU A 89 8.02 -20.35 1.49
CA LEU A 89 9.07 -20.60 0.51
C LEU A 89 10.46 -20.74 1.15
N SER A 90 10.76 -19.97 2.18
CA SER A 90 12.01 -20.05 2.95
C SER A 90 12.19 -21.42 3.60
N ASN A 91 11.09 -22.01 4.10
CA ASN A 91 11.10 -23.37 4.64
C ASN A 91 11.36 -24.44 3.57
N ILE A 92 10.84 -24.24 2.35
CA ILE A 92 11.01 -25.18 1.22
C ILE A 92 12.40 -25.05 0.59
N TYR A 93 12.87 -23.82 0.41
CA TYR A 93 14.09 -23.48 -0.32
C TYR A 93 15.14 -22.89 0.63
N GLN A 94 15.73 -23.75 1.47
CA GLN A 94 16.70 -23.35 2.50
C GLN A 94 17.89 -22.54 1.95
N ASN A 95 18.35 -22.85 0.72
CA ASN A 95 19.45 -22.12 0.06
C ASN A 95 19.09 -20.66 -0.28
N ALA A 96 17.81 -20.33 -0.34
CA ALA A 96 17.30 -18.98 -0.61
C ALA A 96 16.75 -18.29 0.66
N LYS A 97 16.93 -18.89 1.84
CA LYS A 97 16.39 -18.37 3.11
C LYS A 97 16.83 -16.93 3.39
N GLU A 98 18.10 -16.60 3.17
CA GLU A 98 18.64 -15.26 3.39
C GLU A 98 17.92 -14.20 2.53
N LEU A 99 17.65 -14.52 1.26
CA LEU A 99 16.91 -13.64 0.36
C LEU A 99 15.48 -13.39 0.85
N PHE A 100 14.78 -14.44 1.32
CA PHE A 100 13.44 -14.28 1.87
C PHE A 100 13.44 -13.50 3.19
N ASP A 101 14.46 -13.69 4.04
CA ASP A 101 14.62 -12.92 5.27
C ASP A 101 14.81 -11.41 4.96
N GLU A 102 15.61 -11.07 3.94
CA GLU A 102 15.75 -9.68 3.47
C GLU A 102 14.42 -9.09 2.97
N TYR A 103 13.65 -9.85 2.19
CA TYR A 103 12.35 -9.40 1.71
C TYR A 103 11.35 -9.20 2.86
N ASN A 104 11.32 -10.10 3.83
CA ASN A 104 10.49 -9.96 5.03
C ASN A 104 10.86 -8.73 5.86
N GLN A 105 12.15 -8.40 5.98
CA GLN A 105 12.57 -7.16 6.64
C GLN A 105 12.03 -5.92 5.92
N LYS A 106 12.05 -5.89 4.58
CA LYS A 106 11.49 -4.78 3.79
C LYS A 106 9.98 -4.69 3.95
N ILE A 107 9.27 -5.82 3.94
CA ILE A 107 7.82 -5.87 4.22
C ILE A 107 7.53 -5.29 5.61
N ALA A 108 8.29 -5.66 6.64
CA ALA A 108 8.11 -5.14 7.99
C ALA A 108 8.33 -3.62 8.07
N VAL A 109 9.29 -3.08 7.32
CA VAL A 109 9.49 -1.62 7.20
C VAL A 109 8.28 -0.96 6.52
N MET A 110 7.75 -1.54 5.45
CA MET A 110 6.55 -1.03 4.77
C MET A 110 5.32 -1.02 5.69
N ILE A 111 5.09 -2.09 6.43
CA ILE A 111 4.00 -2.16 7.42
C ILE A 111 4.16 -1.05 8.47
N LYS A 112 5.38 -0.78 8.94
CA LYS A 112 5.64 0.34 9.88
C LYS A 112 5.31 1.69 9.26
N LEU A 113 5.64 1.91 7.98
CA LEU A 113 5.30 3.16 7.28
C LEU A 113 3.78 3.33 7.13
N ILE A 114 3.05 2.27 6.78
CA ILE A 114 1.58 2.31 6.70
C ILE A 114 0.96 2.58 8.08
N ASN A 115 1.46 1.94 9.14
CA ASN A 115 0.99 2.20 10.51
C ASN A 115 1.24 3.64 10.97
N ARG A 116 2.32 4.27 10.48
CA ARG A 116 2.58 5.69 10.76
C ARG A 116 1.58 6.59 10.03
N GLU A 117 1.22 6.25 8.79
CA GLU A 117 0.18 6.96 8.03
C GLU A 117 -1.17 6.82 8.73
N LEU A 118 -1.54 5.61 9.15
CA LEU A 118 -2.76 5.31 9.91
C LEU A 118 -2.89 6.21 11.15
N LYS A 119 -1.86 6.22 12.00
CA LYS A 119 -1.81 7.07 13.20
C LYS A 119 -1.85 8.57 12.91
N SER A 120 -1.38 8.98 11.73
CA SER A 120 -1.40 10.39 11.32
C SER A 120 -2.80 10.79 10.87
N TYR A 121 -3.50 9.90 10.17
CA TYR A 121 -4.88 10.07 9.74
C TYR A 121 -5.86 10.13 10.92
N ASP A 122 -5.76 9.23 11.90
CA ASP A 122 -6.64 9.22 13.07
C ASP A 122 -6.63 10.56 13.83
N LYS A 123 -5.46 11.19 13.93
CA LYS A 123 -5.29 12.49 14.58
C LYS A 123 -5.94 13.65 13.82
N THR A 124 -6.08 13.53 12.50
CA THR A 124 -6.73 14.55 11.68
C THR A 124 -8.26 14.46 11.67
N THR A 125 -8.82 13.29 11.98
CA THR A 125 -10.28 13.06 12.00
C THR A 125 -10.94 13.44 13.34
N ILE A 126 -10.15 13.67 14.39
CA ILE A 126 -10.61 13.98 15.76
C ILE A 126 -10.60 15.51 16.06
N ASN A 127 -10.14 16.35 15.13
CA ASN A 127 -10.19 17.82 15.23
C ASN A 127 -11.19 18.42 14.24
#